data_AF-A0A381SG73-F1
#
_entry.id   AF-A0A381SG73-F1
#
_cell.length_a   1.000
_cell.length_b   1.000
_cell.length_c   1.000
_cell.angle_alpha   90.00
_cell.angle_beta   90.00
_cell.angle_gamma   90.00
#
_symmetry.space_group_name_H-M   'P 1'
#
loop_
_entity.id
_entity.type
_entity.pdbx_description
1 polymer ?
#
loop_
_entity_poly.entity_id
_entity_poly.type
_entity_poly.pdbx_seq_one_letter_code
_entity_poly.pdbx_strand_id
1 'polypeptide(L)'
;MAEEGTMETAEGDIPENFPGQIARDVMAIFQKQIDPDAAAAEASAYIWGNTGTPERVNYFVDATEMWLESQATGDKFAALSWCGLLTQSVNNKNYDAYLHMMMDSILGGYYGLEKPDIDYREKKYSTYTSIISNTFIRMVELNKSFEENAAEIYCILVRKEMDLEAESQAEEEETGSSSIPTDMQKLYDEIIDYLAERSVFKASPMASDEVNPNEHIGVLCERLRSSRRYVMQEVITERAHNKKKELEMELENQLASAEEITMVAPQFTDGMAFFVHEKQYNIKYLAVEKIRVTLQLLGSIIGAVYFLLGFMEYWGVNWIDGIMVCVVMLIFVRIVASRKQFQFFYPTDVSKELEECSSAIINVMRNMSQEQLEHFLVRQIKLERNQKYLSMIPEFIKYLYAIMPDRKSMMISVDELSELMENSEIEVAKQLRGQ
;
A
#
# COMPACT_ATOMS: atom_id res chain seq x y z
N MET A 1 8.27 -29.86 42.61
CA MET A 1 7.20 -29.05 42.00
C MET A 1 7.46 -27.64 42.47
N ALA A 2 8.00 -26.82 41.56
CA ALA A 2 8.49 -25.49 41.86
C ALA A 2 7.32 -24.52 42.01
N GLU A 3 7.35 -23.73 43.07
CA GLU A 3 6.45 -22.61 43.31
C GLU A 3 6.72 -21.53 42.26
N GLU A 4 5.68 -21.15 41.52
CA GLU A 4 5.64 -19.93 40.72
C GLU A 4 5.68 -18.73 41.68
N GLY A 5 6.85 -18.12 41.81
CA GLY A 5 7.01 -16.82 42.46
C GLY A 5 6.46 -15.73 41.57
N THR A 6 5.19 -15.36 41.77
CA THR A 6 4.66 -14.05 41.39
C THR A 6 5.49 -12.98 42.07
N MET A 7 6.35 -12.27 41.32
CA MET A 7 6.95 -11.02 41.75
C MET A 7 5.83 -9.97 41.80
N GLU A 8 5.40 -9.62 43.02
CA GLU A 8 4.59 -8.44 43.29
C GLU A 8 5.36 -7.21 42.77
N THR A 9 4.82 -6.53 41.76
CA THR A 9 5.29 -5.22 41.33
C THR A 9 4.98 -4.23 42.45
N ALA A 10 5.98 -3.97 43.31
CA ALA A 10 5.86 -2.98 44.35
C ALA A 10 5.69 -1.58 43.74
N GLU A 11 4.47 -1.05 43.80
CA GLU A 11 4.17 0.39 43.90
C GLU A 11 4.71 0.94 45.24
N GLY A 12 5.98 0.66 45.55
CA GLY A 12 6.68 1.25 46.68
C GLY A 12 7.16 2.65 46.35
N ASP A 13 7.19 3.53 47.36
CA ASP A 13 7.82 4.84 47.29
C ASP A 13 9.21 4.73 46.64
N ILE A 14 9.40 5.40 45.50
CA ILE A 14 10.68 5.43 44.79
C ILE A 14 11.68 6.15 45.70
N PRO A 15 12.80 5.52 46.10
CA PRO A 15 13.81 6.15 46.93
C PRO A 15 14.35 7.44 46.32
N GLU A 16 14.64 8.47 47.14
CA GLU A 16 15.14 9.77 46.66
C GLU A 16 16.42 9.68 45.79
N ASN A 17 17.25 8.65 46.02
CA ASN A 17 18.43 8.34 45.19
C ASN A 17 18.37 6.91 44.65
N PHE A 18 17.27 6.59 43.96
CA PHE A 18 17.07 5.25 43.40
C PHE A 18 18.16 4.83 42.39
N PRO A 19 18.65 5.70 41.46
CA PRO A 19 19.79 5.37 40.61
C PRO A 19 21.05 5.00 41.40
N GLY A 20 21.37 5.74 42.47
CA GLY A 20 22.51 5.44 43.33
C GLY A 20 22.33 4.17 44.17
N GLN A 21 21.08 3.74 44.42
CA GLN A 21 20.80 2.44 45.01
C GLN A 21 21.04 1.32 43.99
N ILE A 22 20.45 1.42 42.79
CA ILE A 22 20.69 0.47 41.69
C ILE A 22 22.19 0.31 41.44
N ALA A 23 22.91 1.44 41.35
CA ALA A 23 24.34 1.47 41.12
C ALA A 23 25.11 0.65 42.15
N ARG A 24 24.80 0.80 43.44
CA ARG A 24 25.47 0.08 44.55
C ARG A 24 25.08 -1.39 44.61
N ASP A 25 23.80 -1.70 44.41
CA ASP A 25 23.29 -3.07 44.58
C ASP A 25 23.80 -3.98 43.46
N VAL A 26 23.80 -3.50 42.21
CA VAL A 26 24.38 -4.23 41.07
C VAL A 26 25.89 -4.42 41.24
N MET A 27 26.61 -3.40 41.72
CA MET A 27 28.03 -3.57 42.07
C MET A 27 28.24 -4.67 43.11
N ALA A 28 27.40 -4.73 44.15
CA ALA A 28 27.47 -5.76 45.17
C ALA A 28 27.20 -7.16 44.62
N ILE A 29 26.24 -7.31 43.68
CA ILE A 29 25.97 -8.57 42.98
C ILE A 29 27.23 -9.05 42.25
N PHE A 30 27.81 -8.22 41.38
CA PHE A 30 29.01 -8.57 40.64
C PHE A 30 30.24 -8.84 41.52
N GLN A 31 30.34 -8.22 42.70
CA GLN A 31 31.45 -8.46 43.63
C GLN A 31 31.28 -9.73 44.46
N LYS A 32 30.04 -10.15 44.73
CA LYS A 32 29.73 -11.32 45.55
C LYS A 32 29.92 -12.64 44.79
N GLN A 33 29.73 -12.61 43.48
CA GLN A 33 29.63 -13.81 42.66
C GLN A 33 30.93 -14.09 41.92
N ILE A 34 31.43 -15.32 42.06
CA ILE A 34 32.72 -15.74 41.45
C ILE A 34 32.55 -16.01 39.95
N ASP A 35 31.39 -16.51 39.54
CA ASP A 35 31.06 -16.80 38.16
C ASP A 35 30.51 -15.53 37.46
N PRO A 36 31.21 -14.99 36.43
CA PRO A 36 30.79 -13.77 35.76
C PRO A 36 29.46 -13.91 35.02
N ASP A 37 29.13 -15.10 34.50
CA ASP A 37 27.89 -15.31 33.74
C ASP A 37 26.69 -15.36 34.69
N ALA A 38 26.84 -16.04 35.82
CA ALA A 38 25.83 -16.06 36.87
C ALA A 38 25.64 -14.67 37.50
N ALA A 39 26.72 -13.89 37.67
CA ALA A 39 26.67 -12.52 38.12
C ALA A 39 25.90 -11.60 37.16
N ALA A 40 26.18 -11.73 35.85
CA ALA A 40 25.48 -10.98 34.82
C ALA A 40 23.99 -11.32 34.81
N ALA A 41 23.62 -12.60 34.93
CA ALA A 41 22.21 -13.02 34.98
C ALA A 41 21.48 -12.48 36.22
N GLU A 42 22.09 -12.56 37.41
CA GLU A 42 21.51 -12.02 38.66
C GLU A 42 21.38 -10.49 38.61
N ALA A 43 22.40 -9.80 38.10
CA ALA A 43 22.37 -8.36 37.91
C ALA A 43 21.28 -7.94 36.90
N SER A 44 21.16 -8.62 35.77
CA SER A 44 20.11 -8.36 34.78
C SER A 44 18.71 -8.57 35.36
N ALA A 45 18.50 -9.65 36.12
CA ALA A 45 17.22 -9.90 36.78
C ALA A 45 16.89 -8.82 37.82
N TYR A 46 17.88 -8.37 38.59
CA TYR A 46 17.72 -7.25 39.52
C TYR A 46 17.36 -5.95 38.80
N ILE A 47 18.08 -5.60 37.73
CA ILE A 47 17.82 -4.40 36.94
C ILE A 47 16.40 -4.45 36.38
N TRP A 48 16.07 -5.52 35.64
CA TRP A 48 14.75 -5.68 35.04
C TRP A 48 13.62 -5.64 36.08
N GLY A 49 13.79 -6.29 37.24
CA GLY A 49 12.80 -6.27 38.30
C GLY A 49 12.54 -4.88 38.91
N ASN A 50 13.52 -3.97 38.84
CA ASN A 50 13.43 -2.62 39.43
C ASN A 50 13.10 -1.53 38.42
N THR A 51 13.59 -1.66 37.18
CA THR A 51 13.48 -0.62 36.14
C THR A 51 12.73 -1.09 34.90
N GLY A 52 12.19 -2.30 34.88
CA GLY A 52 11.50 -2.93 33.74
C GLY A 52 10.17 -2.33 33.32
N THR A 53 9.85 -1.10 33.72
CA THR A 53 8.64 -0.37 33.32
C THR A 53 8.99 0.94 32.62
N PRO A 54 8.12 1.46 31.73
CA PRO A 54 8.41 2.70 30.99
C PRO A 54 8.71 3.90 31.89
N GLU A 55 8.12 3.96 33.08
CA GLU A 55 8.32 5.07 34.03
C GLU A 55 9.64 4.96 34.80
N ARG A 56 10.24 3.77 34.85
CA ARG A 56 11.41 3.48 35.69
C ARG A 56 12.67 3.15 34.91
N VAL A 57 12.58 2.90 33.60
CA VAL A 57 13.71 2.52 32.75
C VAL A 57 14.84 3.56 32.76
N ASN A 58 14.49 4.85 32.84
CA ASN A 58 15.47 5.95 32.91
C ASN A 58 16.40 5.84 34.14
N TYR A 59 15.93 5.27 35.25
CA TYR A 59 16.79 5.12 36.44
C TYR A 59 17.98 4.19 36.22
N PHE A 60 17.89 3.25 35.27
CA PHE A 60 19.05 2.44 34.87
C PHE A 60 20.04 3.23 34.02
N VAL A 61 19.56 4.13 33.16
CA VAL A 61 20.41 5.05 32.39
C VAL A 61 21.15 6.00 33.32
N ASP A 62 20.45 6.56 34.31
CA ASP A 62 21.06 7.41 35.36
C ASP A 62 22.07 6.62 36.22
N ALA A 63 21.77 5.37 36.58
CA ALA A 63 22.72 4.52 37.28
C ALA A 63 23.97 4.22 36.43
N THR A 64 23.79 4.08 35.12
CA THR A 64 24.89 3.91 34.15
C THR A 64 25.78 5.15 34.11
N GLU A 65 25.19 6.34 34.05
CA GLU A 65 25.91 7.61 34.15
C GLU A 65 26.73 7.69 35.45
N MET A 66 26.13 7.38 36.60
CA MET A 66 26.82 7.38 37.89
C MET A 66 28.03 6.43 37.92
N TRP A 67 27.94 5.25 37.29
CA TRP A 67 29.09 4.34 37.20
C TRP A 67 30.23 4.92 36.36
N LEU A 68 29.90 5.58 35.24
CA LEU A 68 30.87 6.18 34.33
C LEU A 68 31.55 7.41 34.94
N GLU A 69 30.82 8.20 35.74
CA GLU A 69 31.39 9.36 36.46
C GLU A 69 32.22 8.96 37.68
N SER A 70 32.00 7.76 38.22
CA SER A 70 32.75 7.28 39.37
C SER A 70 34.23 7.14 39.01
N GLN A 71 35.12 7.92 39.64
CA GLN A 71 36.58 7.84 39.46
C GLN A 71 37.19 6.50 39.93
N ALA A 72 36.36 5.54 40.36
CA ALA A 72 36.72 4.20 40.78
C ALA A 72 36.60 3.20 39.61
N THR A 73 36.71 1.90 39.90
CA THR A 73 36.48 0.82 38.91
C THR A 73 34.98 0.57 38.63
N GLY A 74 34.14 1.61 38.74
CA GLY A 74 32.68 1.52 38.59
C GLY A 74 32.24 1.33 37.14
N ASP A 75 32.97 1.96 36.21
CA ASP A 75 32.80 1.90 34.76
C ASP A 75 32.61 0.47 34.21
N LYS A 76 33.30 -0.53 34.78
CA LYS A 76 33.19 -1.91 34.33
C LYS A 76 31.80 -2.51 34.58
N PHE A 77 31.09 -2.06 35.61
CA PHE A 77 29.77 -2.57 35.94
C PHE A 77 28.70 -2.04 34.97
N ALA A 78 28.89 -0.85 34.40
CA ALA A 78 28.08 -0.38 33.27
C ALA A 78 28.19 -1.33 32.09
N ALA A 79 29.43 -1.62 31.65
CA ALA A 79 29.70 -2.51 30.53
C ALA A 79 29.18 -3.94 30.76
N LEU A 80 29.43 -4.51 31.94
CA LEU A 80 28.96 -5.85 32.30
C LEU A 80 27.43 -5.93 32.39
N SER A 81 26.77 -4.89 32.92
CA SER A 81 25.29 -4.86 33.04
C SER A 81 24.63 -4.83 31.67
N TRP A 82 25.10 -3.97 30.76
CA TRP A 82 24.59 -3.89 29.39
C TRP A 82 24.85 -5.19 28.61
N CYS A 83 26.04 -5.80 28.75
CA CYS A 83 26.32 -7.10 28.15
C CYS A 83 25.43 -8.21 28.72
N GLY A 84 25.19 -8.21 30.03
CA GLY A 84 24.28 -9.15 30.69
C GLY A 84 22.87 -9.05 30.15
N LEU A 85 22.33 -7.82 30.06
CA LEU A 85 20.98 -7.58 29.52
C LEU A 85 20.83 -8.07 28.09
N LEU A 86 21.80 -7.77 27.21
CA LEU A 86 21.82 -8.28 25.84
C LEU A 86 21.92 -9.81 25.79
N THR A 87 22.77 -10.41 26.62
CA THR A 87 22.91 -11.87 26.65
C THR A 87 21.61 -12.55 27.07
N GLN A 88 20.88 -11.96 28.02
CA GLN A 88 19.58 -12.47 28.45
C GLN A 88 18.48 -12.25 27.41
N SER A 89 18.55 -11.19 26.58
CA SER A 89 17.52 -10.91 25.57
C SER A 89 17.45 -11.97 24.47
N VAL A 90 18.58 -12.59 24.12
CA VAL A 90 18.65 -13.66 23.09
C VAL A 90 17.64 -14.78 23.33
N ASN A 91 17.40 -15.14 24.60
CA ASN A 91 16.51 -16.25 24.96
C ASN A 91 15.24 -15.82 25.69
N ASN A 92 15.07 -14.54 26.00
CA ASN A 92 13.95 -14.05 26.79
C ASN A 92 13.45 -12.70 26.29
N LYS A 93 12.23 -12.74 25.74
CA LYS A 93 11.52 -11.58 25.15
C LYS A 93 11.32 -10.43 26.12
N ASN A 94 11.30 -10.66 27.44
CA ASN A 94 11.13 -9.58 28.41
C ASN A 94 12.36 -8.68 28.47
N TYR A 95 13.57 -9.27 28.40
CA TYR A 95 14.81 -8.50 28.36
C TYR A 95 15.01 -7.82 27.01
N ASP A 96 14.58 -8.46 25.92
CA ASP A 96 14.52 -7.85 24.59
C ASP A 96 13.64 -6.60 24.58
N ALA A 97 12.39 -6.73 25.04
CA ALA A 97 11.47 -5.60 25.19
C ALA A 97 12.03 -4.50 26.12
N TYR A 98 12.75 -4.89 27.18
CA TYR A 98 13.42 -3.95 28.07
C TYR A 98 14.53 -3.14 27.38
N LEU A 99 15.36 -3.79 26.55
CA LEU A 99 16.40 -3.07 25.78
C LEU A 99 15.77 -2.09 24.78
N HIS A 100 14.69 -2.48 24.11
CA HIS A 100 13.94 -1.59 23.24
C HIS A 100 13.36 -0.39 24.00
N MET A 101 12.74 -0.62 25.15
CA MET A 101 12.21 0.42 26.03
C MET A 101 13.32 1.37 26.54
N MET A 102 14.49 0.83 26.84
CA MET A 102 15.67 1.62 27.23
C MET A 102 16.14 2.52 26.09
N MET A 103 16.20 2.02 24.85
CA MET A 103 16.54 2.84 23.68
C MET A 103 15.50 3.92 23.42
N ASP A 104 14.20 3.60 23.55
CA ASP A 104 13.11 4.59 23.40
C ASP A 104 13.25 5.72 24.44
N SER A 105 13.56 5.37 25.69
CA SER A 105 13.75 6.32 26.77
C SER A 105 14.97 7.22 26.56
N ILE A 106 16.08 6.64 26.07
CA ILE A 106 17.29 7.39 25.71
C ILE A 106 16.99 8.37 24.56
N LEU A 107 16.30 7.93 23.50
CA LEU A 107 15.96 8.78 22.36
C LEU A 107 14.99 9.89 22.77
N GLY A 108 13.99 9.58 23.61
CA GLY A 108 13.08 10.57 24.19
C GLY A 108 13.84 11.62 25.00
N GLY A 109 14.76 11.20 25.86
CA GLY A 109 15.59 12.12 26.63
C GLY A 109 16.57 12.93 25.79
N TYR A 110 17.11 12.34 24.71
CA TYR A 110 18.00 13.00 23.75
C TYR A 110 17.29 14.14 23.03
N TYR A 111 16.18 13.85 22.34
CA TYR A 111 15.42 14.86 21.61
C TYR A 111 14.62 15.81 22.51
N GLY A 112 14.29 15.36 23.73
CA GLY A 112 13.71 16.19 24.78
C GLY A 112 14.70 17.12 25.48
N LEU A 113 16.00 17.00 25.18
CA LEU A 113 17.08 17.78 25.80
C LEU A 113 17.05 17.70 27.35
N GLU A 114 16.74 16.53 27.89
CA GLU A 114 16.55 16.33 29.34
C GLU A 114 17.83 16.52 30.15
N LYS A 115 18.99 16.23 29.53
CA LYS A 115 20.32 16.34 30.14
C LYS A 115 21.16 17.41 29.43
N PRO A 116 22.01 18.15 30.15
CA PRO A 116 22.87 19.16 29.54
C PRO A 116 23.93 18.52 28.62
N ASP A 117 24.39 19.27 27.62
CA ASP A 117 25.52 18.84 26.80
C ASP A 117 26.84 18.83 27.58
N ILE A 118 27.75 17.96 27.17
CA ILE A 118 29.13 17.91 27.63
C ILE A 118 30.08 18.50 26.59
N ASP A 119 31.12 19.20 27.04
CA ASP A 119 32.18 19.71 26.17
C ASP A 119 33.31 18.66 26.03
N TYR A 120 33.60 18.23 24.80
CA TYR A 120 34.76 17.40 24.47
C TYR A 120 35.49 17.94 23.25
N ARG A 121 36.77 18.30 23.41
CA ARG A 121 37.63 18.86 22.35
C ARG A 121 36.96 19.99 21.57
N GLU A 122 36.42 20.98 22.27
CA GLU A 122 35.76 22.17 21.70
C GLU A 122 34.46 21.88 20.92
N LYS A 123 33.95 20.64 20.97
CA LYS A 123 32.64 20.24 20.47
C LYS A 123 31.72 19.91 21.64
N LYS A 124 30.43 20.19 21.46
CA LYS A 124 29.38 19.78 22.39
C LYS A 124 28.82 18.45 21.95
N TYR A 125 28.59 17.57 22.92
CA TYR A 125 27.93 16.30 22.72
C TYR A 125 26.84 16.11 23.77
N SER A 126 25.75 15.45 23.42
CA SER A 126 24.75 15.08 24.42
C SER A 126 25.34 14.18 25.51
N THR A 127 24.84 14.35 26.73
CA THR A 127 25.18 13.43 27.83
C THR A 127 24.82 11.99 27.49
N TYR A 128 23.70 11.73 26.78
CA TYR A 128 23.31 10.39 26.33
C TYR A 128 24.33 9.78 25.37
N THR A 129 24.86 10.59 24.43
CA THR A 129 25.96 10.21 23.53
C THR A 129 27.19 9.76 24.34
N SER A 130 27.52 10.49 25.40
CA SER A 130 28.63 10.15 26.28
C SER A 130 28.40 8.87 27.08
N ILE A 131 27.18 8.65 27.60
CA ILE A 131 26.82 7.47 28.39
C ILE A 131 26.99 6.22 27.54
N ILE A 132 26.39 6.20 26.34
CA ILE A 132 26.45 5.06 25.43
C ILE A 132 27.89 4.83 24.97
N SER A 133 28.54 5.88 24.47
CA SER A 133 29.88 5.75 23.89
C SER A 133 30.91 5.30 24.91
N ASN A 134 30.91 5.86 26.13
CA ASN A 134 31.84 5.44 27.17
C ASN A 134 31.53 4.03 27.68
N THR A 135 30.27 3.62 27.71
CA THR A 135 29.88 2.23 28.02
C THR A 135 30.43 1.27 26.97
N PHE A 136 30.28 1.58 25.68
CA PHE A 136 30.81 0.73 24.59
C PHE A 136 32.34 0.67 24.57
N ILE A 137 33.01 1.81 24.79
CA ILE A 137 34.48 1.82 24.96
C ILE A 137 34.87 0.86 26.07
N ARG A 138 34.17 0.95 27.22
CA ARG A 138 34.48 0.11 28.38
C ARG A 138 34.20 -1.37 28.14
N MET A 139 33.17 -1.71 27.39
CA MET A 139 32.91 -3.10 26.97
C MET A 139 34.12 -3.70 26.24
N VAL A 140 34.62 -3.00 25.23
CA VAL A 140 35.75 -3.47 24.41
C VAL A 140 37.05 -3.54 25.22
N GLU A 141 37.26 -2.60 26.15
CA GLU A 141 38.41 -2.61 27.06
C GLU A 141 38.42 -3.81 28.02
N LEU A 142 37.24 -4.21 28.50
CA LEU A 142 37.12 -5.37 29.38
C LEU A 142 37.32 -6.68 28.63
N ASN A 143 36.67 -6.81 27.47
CA ASN A 143 36.81 -7.96 26.62
C ASN A 143 36.52 -7.58 25.16
N LYS A 144 37.48 -7.83 24.28
CA LYS A 144 37.34 -7.57 22.85
C LYS A 144 36.12 -8.29 22.23
N SER A 145 35.69 -9.44 22.77
CA SER A 145 34.49 -10.13 22.27
C SER A 145 33.19 -9.34 22.49
N PHE A 146 33.17 -8.36 23.40
CA PHE A 146 32.02 -7.49 23.62
C PHE A 146 31.87 -6.40 22.56
N GLU A 147 32.78 -6.32 21.58
CA GLU A 147 32.62 -5.48 20.40
C GLU A 147 31.32 -5.81 19.64
N GLU A 148 30.98 -7.10 19.53
CA GLU A 148 29.72 -7.53 18.90
C GLU A 148 28.50 -7.15 19.74
N ASN A 149 28.62 -7.19 21.07
CA ASN A 149 27.53 -6.77 21.96
C ASN A 149 27.24 -5.28 21.81
N ALA A 150 28.28 -4.44 21.74
CA ALA A 150 28.13 -3.01 21.49
C ALA A 150 27.50 -2.75 20.12
N ALA A 151 27.92 -3.50 19.09
CA ALA A 151 27.35 -3.40 17.75
C ALA A 151 25.86 -3.77 17.72
N GLU A 152 25.45 -4.83 18.41
CA GLU A 152 24.05 -5.27 18.46
C GLU A 152 23.16 -4.25 19.19
N ILE A 153 23.60 -3.72 20.34
CA ILE A 153 22.86 -2.69 21.06
C ILE A 153 22.73 -1.41 20.21
N TYR A 154 23.80 -1.05 19.52
CA TYR A 154 23.80 0.08 18.59
C TYR A 154 22.89 -0.17 17.38
N CYS A 155 22.75 -1.40 16.88
CA CYS A 155 21.78 -1.74 15.84
C CYS A 155 20.33 -1.51 16.32
N ILE A 156 20.01 -1.86 17.58
CA ILE A 156 18.68 -1.61 18.18
C ILE A 156 18.42 -0.09 18.20
N LEU A 157 19.40 0.71 18.64
CA LEU A 157 19.29 2.17 18.63
C LEU A 157 19.03 2.73 17.22
N VAL A 158 19.81 2.30 16.22
CA VAL A 158 19.64 2.75 14.83
C VAL A 158 18.25 2.45 14.30
N ARG A 159 17.72 1.23 14.54
CA ARG A 159 16.36 0.87 14.12
C ARG A 159 15.32 1.78 14.78
N LYS A 160 15.39 1.93 16.10
CA LYS A 160 14.45 2.74 16.88
C LYS A 160 14.45 4.21 16.45
N GLU A 161 15.62 4.78 16.22
CA GLU A 161 15.73 6.17 15.78
C GLU A 161 15.22 6.36 14.34
N MET A 162 15.45 5.39 13.45
CA MET A 162 14.89 5.40 12.10
C MET A 162 13.36 5.26 12.07
N ASP A 163 12.79 4.50 13.01
CA ASP A 163 11.34 4.34 13.15
C ASP A 163 10.72 5.63 13.70
N LEU A 164 11.33 6.24 14.74
CA LEU A 164 10.92 7.54 15.25
C LEU A 164 10.97 8.64 14.17
N GLU A 165 12.00 8.65 13.33
CA GLU A 165 12.09 9.58 12.20
C GLU A 165 10.94 9.39 11.20
N ALA A 166 10.58 8.15 10.89
CA ALA A 166 9.48 7.86 9.97
C ALA A 166 8.12 8.28 10.57
N GLU A 167 7.91 8.04 11.86
CA GLU A 167 6.73 8.50 12.59
C GLU A 167 6.65 10.03 12.61
N SER A 168 7.77 10.71 12.86
CA SER A 168 7.86 12.17 12.85
C SER A 168 7.59 12.77 11.47
N GLN A 169 8.08 12.14 10.39
CA GLN A 169 7.79 12.57 9.02
C GLN A 169 6.31 12.39 8.66
N ALA A 170 5.70 11.27 9.08
CA ALA A 170 4.26 11.05 8.88
C ALA A 170 3.42 12.08 9.64
N GLU A 171 3.79 12.38 10.90
CA GLU A 171 3.14 13.42 11.71
C GLU A 171 3.29 14.82 11.08
N GLU A 172 4.46 15.14 10.53
CA GLU A 172 4.69 16.41 9.84
C GLU A 172 3.84 16.54 8.57
N GLU A 173 3.67 15.46 7.79
CA GLU A 173 2.79 15.44 6.62
C GLU A 173 1.31 15.69 6.99
N GLU A 174 0.87 15.19 8.15
CA GLU A 174 -0.50 15.36 8.62
C GLU A 174 -0.77 16.71 9.34
N THR A 175 0.16 17.14 10.19
CA THR A 175 -0.04 18.26 11.13
C THR A 175 0.75 19.51 10.77
N GLY A 176 1.78 19.38 9.93
CA GLY A 176 2.75 20.44 9.63
C GLY A 176 3.78 20.67 10.73
N SER A 177 3.84 19.82 11.77
CA SER A 177 4.82 19.87 12.85
C SER A 177 5.48 18.51 13.07
N SER A 178 6.79 18.52 13.26
CA SER A 178 7.62 17.34 13.54
C SER A 178 7.86 17.19 15.05
N SER A 179 7.83 15.95 15.56
CA SER A 179 8.19 15.63 16.95
C SER A 179 9.69 15.68 17.19
N ILE A 180 10.50 15.47 16.14
CA ILE A 180 11.96 15.63 16.18
C ILE A 180 12.35 17.07 15.83
N PRO A 181 13.19 17.76 16.63
CA PRO A 181 13.75 19.06 16.27
C PRO A 181 14.61 18.99 15.00
N THR A 182 14.32 19.84 14.01
CA THR A 182 14.98 19.83 12.69
C THR A 182 16.49 20.11 12.72
N ASP A 183 16.97 20.79 13.76
CA ASP A 183 18.37 21.21 13.88
C ASP A 183 19.25 20.22 14.67
N MET A 184 18.66 19.12 15.16
CA MET A 184 19.42 18.12 15.91
C MET A 184 20.02 17.05 15.01
N GLN A 185 21.27 16.70 15.29
CA GLN A 185 21.91 15.53 14.71
C GLN A 185 21.21 14.26 15.22
N LYS A 186 21.28 13.18 14.44
CA LYS A 186 20.83 11.86 14.91
C LYS A 186 21.77 11.32 15.97
N LEU A 187 21.24 10.79 17.07
CA LEU A 187 21.99 10.22 18.18
C LEU A 187 22.95 9.14 17.72
N TYR A 188 22.51 8.23 16.84
CA TYR A 188 23.40 7.21 16.29
C TYR A 188 24.57 7.81 15.49
N ASP A 189 24.40 8.96 14.82
CA ASP A 189 25.49 9.64 14.10
C ASP A 189 26.41 10.38 15.07
N GLU A 190 25.83 11.02 16.09
CA GLU A 190 26.58 11.74 17.12
C GLU A 190 27.49 10.79 17.94
N ILE A 191 27.04 9.56 18.22
CA ILE A 191 27.85 8.49 18.84
C ILE A 191 29.08 8.16 17.99
N ILE A 192 28.93 8.03 16.66
CA ILE A 192 30.05 7.76 15.76
C ILE A 192 31.06 8.91 15.76
N ASP A 193 30.59 10.14 15.75
CA ASP A 193 31.44 11.34 15.78
C ASP A 193 32.20 11.45 17.11
N TYR A 194 31.51 11.19 18.24
CA TYR A 194 32.12 11.16 19.55
C TYR A 194 33.22 10.08 19.65
N LEU A 195 32.93 8.85 19.22
CA LEU A 195 33.91 7.76 19.20
C LEU A 195 35.09 8.06 18.28
N ALA A 196 34.85 8.67 17.12
CA ALA A 196 35.90 9.09 16.21
C ALA A 196 36.83 10.11 16.88
N GLU A 197 36.30 11.13 17.55
CA GLU A 197 37.11 12.10 18.31
C GLU A 197 37.87 11.45 19.47
N ARG A 198 37.26 10.49 20.18
CA ARG A 198 37.92 9.72 21.25
C ARG A 198 39.07 8.87 20.73
N SER A 199 38.97 8.35 19.50
CA SER A 199 40.02 7.51 18.87
C SER A 199 41.27 8.29 18.43
N VAL A 200 41.15 9.61 18.22
CA VAL A 200 42.24 10.44 17.70
C VAL A 200 43.37 10.54 18.74
N PHE A 201 44.55 10.08 18.35
CA PHE A 201 45.78 10.16 19.12
C PHE A 201 46.85 10.93 18.33
N LYS A 202 47.41 11.97 18.95
CA LYS A 202 48.51 12.75 18.37
C LYS A 202 49.82 12.29 19.01
N ALA A 203 50.52 11.37 18.35
CA ALA A 203 51.83 10.90 18.77
C ALA A 203 52.84 12.07 18.78
N SER A 204 53.72 12.11 19.76
CA SER A 204 54.80 13.11 19.80
C SER A 204 55.84 12.81 18.72
N PRO A 205 56.35 13.79 17.95
CA PRO A 205 57.34 13.58 16.89
C PRO A 205 58.65 12.91 17.35
N MET A 206 58.93 12.89 18.66
CA MET A 206 60.13 12.28 19.24
C MET A 206 59.94 10.86 19.78
N ALA A 207 58.72 10.32 19.75
CA ALA A 207 58.40 8.97 20.20
C ALA A 207 57.98 8.11 18.99
N SER A 208 58.96 7.52 18.28
CA SER A 208 58.70 6.74 17.06
C SER A 208 57.93 5.43 17.30
N ASP A 209 57.81 5.00 18.56
CA ASP A 209 57.31 3.67 18.95
C ASP A 209 56.08 3.75 19.89
N GLU A 210 55.42 4.91 20.00
CA GLU A 210 54.20 5.04 20.80
C GLU A 210 53.01 4.34 20.11
N VAL A 211 52.57 3.22 20.70
CA VAL A 211 51.33 2.54 20.31
C VAL A 211 50.15 3.42 20.70
N ASN A 212 49.22 3.67 19.77
CA ASN A 212 48.01 4.45 20.04
C ASN A 212 47.15 3.74 21.12
N PRO A 213 47.00 4.31 22.32
CA PRO A 213 46.21 3.70 23.39
C PRO A 213 44.70 3.67 23.07
N ASN A 214 44.25 4.40 22.05
CA ASN A 214 42.84 4.53 21.65
C ASN A 214 42.52 3.75 20.36
N GLU A 215 43.42 2.87 19.90
CA GLU A 215 43.20 2.09 18.67
C GLU A 215 41.92 1.24 18.74
N HIS A 216 41.62 0.66 19.90
CA HIS A 216 40.40 -0.13 20.12
C HIS A 216 39.13 0.71 19.92
N ILE A 217 39.15 1.99 20.26
CA ILE A 217 38.04 2.93 20.05
C ILE A 217 37.83 3.18 18.55
N GLY A 218 38.93 3.29 17.79
CA GLY A 218 38.88 3.41 16.33
C GLY A 218 38.28 2.17 15.66
N VAL A 219 38.69 0.97 16.10
CA VAL A 219 38.13 -0.30 15.61
C VAL A 219 36.63 -0.40 15.92
N LEU A 220 36.23 -0.09 17.15
CA LEU A 220 34.82 -0.04 17.54
C LEU A 220 34.03 0.95 16.66
N CYS A 221 34.54 2.15 16.44
CA CYS A 221 33.90 3.17 15.60
C CYS A 221 33.65 2.64 14.17
N GLU A 222 34.62 1.98 13.54
CA GLU A 222 34.43 1.36 12.22
C GLU A 222 33.42 0.20 12.24
N ARG A 223 33.44 -0.63 13.29
CA ARG A 223 32.42 -1.69 13.47
C ARG A 223 31.03 -1.09 13.56
N LEU A 224 30.81 -0.04 14.35
CA LEU A 224 29.51 0.62 14.46
C LEU A 224 29.09 1.30 13.15
N ARG A 225 30.02 1.95 12.41
CA ARG A 225 29.75 2.48 11.06
C ARG A 225 29.29 1.38 10.09
N SER A 226 29.91 0.20 10.15
CA SER A 226 29.52 -0.95 9.32
C SER A 226 28.12 -1.44 9.67
N SER A 227 27.81 -1.56 10.96
CA SER A 227 26.53 -2.04 11.48
C SER A 227 25.39 -1.08 11.17
N ARG A 228 25.62 0.24 11.30
CA ARG A 228 24.67 1.28 10.87
C ARG A 228 24.29 1.12 9.40
N ARG A 229 25.29 1.01 8.50
CA ARG A 229 25.05 0.87 7.05
C ARG A 229 24.19 -0.36 6.74
N TYR A 230 24.48 -1.47 7.42
CA TYR A 230 23.74 -2.72 7.25
C TYR A 230 22.27 -2.55 7.68
N VAL A 231 22.03 -2.06 8.89
CA VAL A 231 20.67 -1.85 9.43
C VAL A 231 19.87 -0.87 8.60
N MET A 232 20.47 0.27 8.21
CA MET A 232 19.79 1.25 7.36
C MET A 232 19.33 0.63 6.03
N GLN A 233 20.18 -0.19 5.41
CA GLN A 233 19.83 -0.86 4.16
C GLN A 233 18.69 -1.87 4.35
N GLU A 234 18.71 -2.61 5.45
CA GLU A 234 17.65 -3.57 5.82
C GLU A 234 16.30 -2.85 5.98
N VAL A 235 16.26 -1.80 6.82
CA VAL A 235 15.04 -1.02 7.10
C VAL A 235 14.48 -0.38 5.82
N ILE A 236 15.33 0.21 4.98
CA ILE A 236 14.90 0.80 3.70
C ILE A 236 14.31 -0.27 2.77
N THR A 237 14.93 -1.45 2.72
CA THR A 237 14.48 -2.55 1.86
C THR A 237 13.14 -3.11 2.34
N GLU A 238 12.98 -3.28 3.64
CA GLU A 238 11.73 -3.73 4.26
C GLU A 238 10.59 -2.74 4.00
N ARG A 239 10.83 -1.44 4.21
CA ARG A 239 9.85 -0.38 3.92
C ARG A 239 9.46 -0.35 2.44
N ALA A 240 10.42 -0.50 1.53
CA ALA A 240 10.14 -0.56 0.09
C ALA A 240 9.29 -1.79 -0.28
N HIS A 241 9.55 -2.94 0.35
CA HIS A 241 8.77 -4.15 0.15
C HIS A 241 7.33 -4.00 0.66
N ASN A 242 7.16 -3.43 1.86
CA ASN A 242 5.85 -3.19 2.46
C ASN A 242 5.02 -2.20 1.63
N LYS A 243 5.61 -1.09 1.19
CA LYS A 243 4.95 -0.12 0.31
C LYS A 243 4.54 -0.74 -1.03
N LYS A 244 5.38 -1.61 -1.60
CA LYS A 244 5.03 -2.34 -2.82
C LYS A 244 3.81 -3.24 -2.59
N LYS A 245 3.78 -3.98 -1.49
CA LYS A 245 2.67 -4.86 -1.14
C LYS A 245 1.36 -4.09 -0.91
N GLU A 246 1.44 -2.93 -0.28
CA GLU A 246 0.29 -2.03 -0.08
C GLU A 246 -0.26 -1.54 -1.41
N LEU A 247 0.60 -1.05 -2.31
CA LEU A 247 0.20 -0.62 -3.65
C LEU A 247 -0.38 -1.77 -4.49
N GLU A 248 0.18 -2.98 -4.38
CA GLU A 248 -0.37 -4.17 -5.04
C GLU A 248 -1.77 -4.52 -4.50
N MET A 249 -1.98 -4.44 -3.19
CA MET A 249 -3.28 -4.67 -2.56
C MET A 249 -4.30 -3.58 -2.92
N GLU A 250 -3.89 -2.31 -2.99
CA GLU A 250 -4.74 -1.23 -3.47
C GLU A 250 -5.15 -1.44 -4.93
N LEU A 251 -4.21 -1.85 -5.78
CA LEU A 251 -4.49 -2.20 -7.17
C LEU A 251 -5.48 -3.38 -7.25
N GLU A 252 -5.25 -4.47 -6.49
CA GLU A 252 -6.17 -5.60 -6.43
C GLU A 252 -7.58 -5.18 -5.99
N ASN A 253 -7.70 -4.29 -5.02
CA ASN A 253 -9.00 -3.76 -4.56
C ASN A 253 -9.71 -2.88 -5.60
N GLN A 254 -8.96 -2.26 -6.52
CA GLN A 254 -9.52 -1.48 -7.63
C GLN A 254 -9.95 -2.36 -8.81
N LEU A 255 -9.35 -3.54 -8.96
CA LEU A 255 -9.65 -4.45 -10.06
C LEU A 255 -10.99 -5.18 -9.87
N ALA A 256 -11.62 -5.54 -11.00
CA ALA A 256 -12.82 -6.37 -10.99
C ALA A 256 -12.53 -7.74 -10.35
N SER A 257 -13.39 -8.16 -9.42
CA SER A 257 -13.24 -9.46 -8.76
C SER A 257 -13.54 -10.62 -9.72
N ALA A 258 -12.94 -11.78 -9.47
CA ALA A 258 -13.18 -12.97 -10.29
C ALA A 258 -14.66 -13.41 -10.31
N GLU A 259 -15.40 -13.13 -9.22
CA GLU A 259 -16.83 -13.38 -9.12
C GLU A 259 -17.62 -12.45 -10.04
N GLU A 260 -17.37 -11.14 -9.99
CA GLU A 260 -18.02 -10.16 -10.87
C GLU A 260 -17.77 -10.47 -12.35
N ILE A 261 -16.53 -10.80 -12.72
CA ILE A 261 -16.17 -11.21 -14.09
C ILE A 261 -16.95 -12.46 -14.52
N THR A 262 -17.18 -13.41 -13.61
CA THR A 262 -17.91 -14.64 -13.91
C THR A 262 -19.42 -14.40 -14.01
N MET A 263 -19.98 -13.55 -13.14
CA MET A 263 -21.41 -13.22 -13.13
C MET A 263 -21.84 -12.42 -14.37
N VAL A 264 -20.94 -11.61 -14.94
CA VAL A 264 -21.24 -10.77 -16.11
C VAL A 264 -21.16 -11.52 -17.45
N ALA A 265 -20.51 -12.68 -17.49
CA ALA A 265 -20.38 -13.52 -18.69
C ALA A 265 -21.72 -13.87 -19.40
N PRO A 266 -22.78 -14.33 -18.70
CA PRO A 266 -24.07 -14.56 -19.34
C PRO A 266 -24.72 -13.27 -19.87
N GLN A 267 -24.61 -12.16 -19.12
CA GLN A 267 -25.11 -10.85 -19.54
C GLN A 267 -24.40 -10.33 -20.79
N PHE A 268 -23.11 -10.63 -20.93
CA PHE A 268 -22.36 -10.35 -22.16
C PHE A 268 -22.89 -11.11 -23.37
N THR A 269 -23.16 -12.41 -23.19
CA THR A 269 -23.73 -13.25 -24.25
C THR A 269 -25.11 -12.76 -24.68
N ASP A 270 -25.98 -12.44 -23.71
CA ASP A 270 -27.33 -11.97 -23.98
C ASP A 270 -27.33 -10.55 -24.55
N GLY A 271 -26.47 -9.67 -24.03
CA GLY A 271 -26.25 -8.32 -24.55
C GLY A 271 -25.80 -8.32 -26.00
N MET A 272 -24.89 -9.22 -26.41
CA MET A 272 -24.51 -9.38 -27.82
C MET A 272 -25.69 -9.78 -28.70
N ALA A 273 -26.52 -10.73 -28.24
CA ALA A 273 -27.69 -11.15 -28.98
C ALA A 273 -28.68 -10.00 -29.16
N PHE A 274 -28.95 -9.23 -28.10
CA PHE A 274 -29.81 -8.05 -28.16
C PHE A 274 -29.23 -6.95 -29.05
N PHE A 275 -27.92 -6.71 -29.00
CA PHE A 275 -27.25 -5.73 -29.86
C PHE A 275 -27.41 -6.06 -31.35
N VAL A 276 -27.24 -7.34 -31.72
CA VAL A 276 -27.47 -7.80 -33.09
C VAL A 276 -28.95 -7.66 -33.48
N HIS A 277 -29.87 -7.97 -32.56
CA HIS A 277 -31.30 -7.79 -32.78
C HIS A 277 -31.70 -6.32 -32.95
N GLU A 278 -31.16 -5.39 -32.17
CA GLU A 278 -31.41 -3.95 -32.28
C GLU A 278 -30.86 -3.39 -33.60
N LYS A 279 -29.65 -3.79 -34.00
CA LYS A 279 -29.07 -3.43 -35.30
C LYS A 279 -29.97 -3.86 -36.47
N GLN A 280 -30.58 -5.04 -36.36
CA GLN A 280 -31.55 -5.53 -37.35
C GLN A 280 -32.95 -4.88 -37.22
N TYR A 281 -33.38 -4.56 -35.99
CA TYR A 281 -34.64 -3.89 -35.67
C TYR A 281 -34.73 -2.58 -36.44
N ASN A 282 -33.71 -1.73 -36.36
CA ASN A 282 -33.70 -0.43 -37.03
C ASN A 282 -33.90 -0.55 -38.55
N ILE A 283 -33.23 -1.50 -39.19
CA ILE A 283 -33.34 -1.72 -40.65
C ILE A 283 -34.72 -2.25 -41.03
N LYS A 284 -35.22 -3.27 -40.32
CA LYS A 284 -36.54 -3.89 -40.59
C LYS A 284 -37.67 -2.92 -40.30
N TYR A 285 -37.60 -2.16 -39.21
CA TYR A 285 -38.53 -1.10 -38.86
C TYR A 285 -38.60 -0.06 -39.98
N LEU A 286 -37.46 0.47 -40.45
CA LEU A 286 -37.38 1.42 -41.56
C LEU A 286 -38.00 0.86 -42.85
N ALA A 287 -37.77 -0.41 -43.16
CA ALA A 287 -38.35 -1.05 -44.34
C ALA A 287 -39.88 -1.15 -44.26
N VAL A 288 -40.42 -1.58 -43.12
CA VAL A 288 -41.87 -1.66 -42.88
C VAL A 288 -42.50 -0.27 -42.90
N GLU A 289 -41.83 0.73 -42.31
CA GLU A 289 -42.27 2.12 -42.32
C GLU A 289 -42.32 2.68 -43.75
N LYS A 290 -41.30 2.39 -44.57
CA LYS A 290 -41.25 2.78 -45.98
C LYS A 290 -42.40 2.18 -46.77
N ILE A 291 -42.72 0.90 -46.56
CA ILE A 291 -43.86 0.24 -47.22
C ILE A 291 -45.17 0.92 -46.79
N ARG A 292 -45.35 1.14 -45.50
CA ARG A 292 -46.55 1.80 -44.96
C ARG A 292 -46.74 3.19 -45.55
N VAL A 293 -45.70 4.03 -45.54
CA VAL A 293 -45.75 5.40 -46.09
C VAL A 293 -45.98 5.38 -47.60
N THR A 294 -45.35 4.46 -48.33
CA THR A 294 -45.59 4.29 -49.77
C THR A 294 -47.05 3.93 -50.05
N LEU A 295 -47.65 3.04 -49.26
CA LEU A 295 -49.06 2.65 -49.42
C LEU A 295 -50.02 3.81 -49.12
N GLN A 296 -49.72 4.63 -48.09
CA GLN A 296 -50.49 5.85 -47.80
C GLN A 296 -50.44 6.84 -48.96
N LEU A 297 -49.25 7.04 -49.53
CA LEU A 297 -49.00 7.98 -50.60
C LEU A 297 -49.66 7.51 -51.92
N LEU A 298 -49.54 6.23 -52.26
CA LEU A 298 -50.22 5.63 -53.42
C LEU A 298 -51.75 5.78 -53.32
N GLY A 299 -52.34 5.42 -52.18
CA GLY A 299 -53.79 5.59 -51.98
C GLY A 299 -54.23 7.04 -52.12
N SER A 300 -53.45 7.98 -51.59
CA SER A 300 -53.74 9.42 -51.68
C SER A 300 -53.62 9.95 -53.11
N ILE A 301 -52.60 9.52 -53.87
CA ILE A 301 -52.43 9.89 -55.28
C ILE A 301 -53.58 9.32 -56.13
N ILE A 302 -53.92 8.05 -55.95
CA ILE A 302 -55.03 7.41 -56.68
C ILE A 302 -56.34 8.18 -56.40
N GLY A 303 -56.63 8.48 -55.13
CA GLY A 303 -57.80 9.27 -54.76
C GLY A 303 -57.82 10.66 -55.43
N ALA A 304 -56.69 11.37 -55.42
CA ALA A 304 -56.57 12.69 -56.04
C ALA A 304 -56.70 12.67 -57.57
N VAL A 305 -56.10 11.68 -58.24
CA VAL A 305 -56.19 11.52 -59.69
C VAL A 305 -57.62 11.22 -60.13
N TYR A 306 -58.31 10.30 -59.46
CA TYR A 306 -59.71 9.99 -59.79
C TYR A 306 -60.66 11.16 -59.50
N PHE A 307 -60.39 11.94 -58.46
CA PHE A 307 -61.13 13.18 -58.19
C PHE A 307 -60.96 14.21 -59.32
N LEU A 308 -59.73 14.42 -59.80
CA LEU A 308 -59.44 15.34 -60.90
C LEU A 308 -60.03 14.86 -62.24
N LEU A 309 -59.95 13.56 -62.53
CA LEU A 309 -60.58 12.98 -63.73
C LEU A 309 -62.10 13.15 -63.72
N GLY A 310 -62.74 12.95 -62.56
CA GLY A 310 -64.16 13.21 -62.38
C GLY A 310 -64.53 14.69 -62.51
N PHE A 311 -63.65 15.62 -62.09
CA PHE A 311 -63.87 17.07 -62.25
C PHE A 311 -63.87 17.49 -63.72
N MET A 312 -62.99 16.88 -64.51
CA MET A 312 -62.81 17.18 -65.93
C MET A 312 -63.77 16.39 -66.84
N GLU A 313 -64.59 15.50 -66.27
CA GLU A 313 -65.46 14.54 -66.99
C GLU A 313 -64.70 13.75 -68.07
N TYR A 314 -63.42 13.47 -67.80
CA TYR A 314 -62.53 12.80 -68.74
C TYR A 314 -62.66 11.28 -68.60
N TRP A 315 -62.52 10.54 -69.70
CA TRP A 315 -62.62 9.06 -69.70
C TRP A 315 -63.94 8.48 -69.15
N GLY A 316 -65.04 9.23 -69.19
CA GLY A 316 -66.36 8.75 -68.77
C GLY A 316 -66.53 8.60 -67.25
N VAL A 317 -65.63 9.20 -66.46
CA VAL A 317 -65.77 9.28 -65.00
C VAL A 317 -66.59 10.53 -64.66
N ASN A 318 -67.75 10.34 -64.03
CA ASN A 318 -68.55 11.46 -63.55
C ASN A 318 -67.96 12.05 -62.27
N TRP A 319 -68.26 13.32 -61.98
CA TRP A 319 -67.84 14.03 -60.78
C TRP A 319 -68.19 13.27 -59.48
N ILE A 320 -69.38 12.68 -59.41
CA ILE A 320 -69.84 11.91 -58.24
C ILE A 320 -68.98 10.65 -58.03
N ASP A 321 -68.61 9.95 -59.11
CA ASP A 321 -67.80 8.74 -59.05
C ASP A 321 -66.36 9.07 -58.60
N GLY A 322 -65.80 10.18 -59.10
CA GLY A 322 -64.49 10.69 -58.68
C GLY A 322 -64.45 11.07 -57.20
N ILE A 323 -65.50 11.73 -56.68
CA ILE A 323 -65.64 12.03 -55.25
C ILE A 323 -65.71 10.75 -54.42
N MET A 324 -66.53 9.79 -54.85
CA MET A 324 -66.72 8.54 -54.11
C MET A 324 -65.42 7.75 -53.98
N VAL A 325 -64.67 7.61 -55.08
CA VAL A 325 -63.35 6.94 -55.07
C VAL A 325 -62.35 7.67 -54.16
N CYS A 326 -62.34 9.01 -54.17
CA CYS A 326 -61.48 9.80 -53.29
C CYS A 326 -61.80 9.54 -51.80
N VAL A 327 -63.08 9.56 -51.41
CA VAL A 327 -63.51 9.27 -50.04
C VAL A 327 -63.15 7.84 -49.63
N VAL A 328 -63.37 6.85 -50.50
CA VAL A 328 -63.00 5.46 -50.24
C VAL A 328 -61.49 5.32 -50.06
N MET A 329 -60.67 5.99 -50.88
CA MET A 329 -59.21 5.95 -50.76
C MET A 329 -58.71 6.63 -49.49
N LEU A 330 -59.34 7.74 -49.06
CA LEU A 330 -59.02 8.38 -47.77
C LEU A 330 -59.32 7.46 -46.58
N ILE A 331 -60.45 6.75 -46.61
CA ILE A 331 -60.82 5.74 -45.60
C ILE A 331 -59.83 4.57 -45.62
N PHE A 332 -59.47 4.08 -46.82
CA PHE A 332 -58.48 3.01 -47.00
C PHE A 332 -57.11 3.40 -46.40
N VAL A 333 -56.60 4.59 -46.72
CA VAL A 333 -55.33 5.10 -46.18
C VAL A 333 -55.38 5.21 -44.64
N ARG A 334 -56.51 5.68 -44.08
CA ARG A 334 -56.69 5.82 -42.63
C ARG A 334 -56.78 4.50 -41.88
N ILE A 335 -57.37 3.47 -42.48
CA ILE A 335 -57.61 2.18 -41.81
C ILE A 335 -56.50 1.19 -42.12
N VAL A 336 -56.28 0.87 -43.41
CA VAL A 336 -55.37 -0.19 -43.86
C VAL A 336 -53.93 0.22 -43.66
N ALA A 337 -53.58 1.47 -43.95
CA ALA A 337 -52.23 1.97 -43.77
C ALA A 337 -51.98 2.61 -42.40
N SER A 338 -52.81 2.28 -41.40
CA SER A 338 -52.62 2.73 -40.02
C SER A 338 -51.48 1.99 -39.31
N ARG A 339 -50.85 2.64 -38.33
CA ARG A 339 -49.82 2.00 -37.48
C ARG A 339 -50.33 0.74 -36.77
N LYS A 340 -51.61 0.73 -36.38
CA LYS A 340 -52.22 -0.39 -35.65
C LYS A 340 -52.31 -1.66 -36.50
N GLN A 341 -52.63 -1.55 -37.79
CA GLN A 341 -52.68 -2.71 -38.70
C GLN A 341 -51.27 -3.25 -39.00
N PHE A 342 -50.27 -2.37 -39.04
CA PHE A 342 -48.89 -2.77 -39.25
C PHE A 342 -48.16 -3.23 -37.98
N GLN A 343 -48.81 -3.17 -36.80
CA GLN A 343 -48.21 -3.53 -35.51
C GLN A 343 -47.57 -4.92 -35.51
N PHE A 344 -48.21 -5.89 -36.17
CA PHE A 344 -47.73 -7.27 -36.28
C PHE A 344 -46.46 -7.42 -37.15
N PHE A 345 -46.20 -6.46 -38.05
CA PHE A 345 -45.03 -6.48 -38.94
C PHE A 345 -43.84 -5.72 -38.36
N TYR A 346 -44.04 -4.92 -37.30
CA TYR A 346 -42.92 -4.27 -36.63
C TYR A 346 -42.13 -5.30 -35.81
N PRO A 347 -40.79 -5.23 -35.86
CA PRO A 347 -39.95 -6.06 -35.00
C PRO A 347 -40.20 -5.73 -33.52
N THR A 348 -39.83 -6.64 -32.61
CA THR A 348 -39.92 -6.41 -31.16
C THR A 348 -38.82 -5.47 -30.71
N ASP A 349 -39.18 -4.42 -29.96
CA ASP A 349 -38.22 -3.51 -29.32
C ASP A 349 -37.47 -4.26 -28.21
N VAL A 350 -36.13 -4.19 -28.24
CA VAL A 350 -35.21 -4.87 -27.30
C VAL A 350 -34.22 -3.88 -26.66
N SER A 351 -34.42 -2.57 -26.87
CA SER A 351 -33.47 -1.55 -26.41
C SER A 351 -33.36 -1.51 -24.88
N LYS A 352 -34.44 -1.82 -24.16
CA LYS A 352 -34.43 -1.85 -22.69
C LYS A 352 -33.59 -3.02 -22.16
N GLU A 353 -33.78 -4.23 -22.70
CA GLU A 353 -33.03 -5.41 -22.30
C GLU A 353 -31.54 -5.27 -22.68
N LEU A 354 -31.24 -4.61 -23.80
CA LEU A 354 -29.88 -4.28 -24.18
C LEU A 354 -29.24 -3.29 -23.21
N GLU A 355 -29.97 -2.25 -22.79
CA GLU A 355 -29.49 -1.26 -21.83
C GLU A 355 -29.14 -1.92 -20.48
N GLU A 356 -30.04 -2.76 -19.95
CA GLU A 356 -29.81 -3.52 -18.71
C GLU A 356 -28.55 -4.39 -18.76
N CYS A 357 -28.37 -5.16 -19.85
CA CYS A 357 -27.18 -6.00 -20.03
C CYS A 357 -25.91 -5.14 -20.21
N SER A 358 -25.99 -4.08 -21.01
CA SER A 358 -24.86 -3.21 -21.33
C SER A 358 -24.35 -2.47 -20.09
N SER A 359 -25.25 -1.94 -19.26
CA SER A 359 -24.89 -1.29 -18.00
C SER A 359 -24.19 -2.25 -17.03
N ALA A 360 -24.68 -3.49 -16.93
CA ALA A 360 -24.06 -4.48 -16.07
C ALA A 360 -22.63 -4.84 -16.53
N ILE A 361 -22.42 -4.99 -17.84
CA ILE A 361 -21.08 -5.23 -18.42
C ILE A 361 -20.16 -4.02 -18.21
N ILE A 362 -20.66 -2.81 -18.46
CA ILE A 362 -19.88 -1.57 -18.33
C ILE A 362 -19.35 -1.38 -16.90
N ASN A 363 -20.18 -1.68 -15.89
CA ASN A 363 -19.77 -1.57 -14.49
C ASN A 363 -18.58 -2.47 -14.15
N VAL A 364 -18.54 -3.69 -14.68
CA VAL A 364 -17.42 -4.61 -14.45
C VAL A 364 -16.24 -4.27 -15.35
N MET A 365 -16.48 -4.01 -16.64
CA MET A 365 -15.44 -3.72 -17.65
C MET A 365 -14.61 -2.49 -17.29
N ARG A 366 -15.22 -1.48 -16.64
CA ARG A 366 -14.51 -0.28 -16.17
C ARG A 366 -13.34 -0.61 -15.23
N ASN A 367 -13.52 -1.64 -14.39
CA ASN A 367 -12.57 -2.05 -13.37
C ASN A 367 -11.70 -3.23 -13.82
N MET A 368 -11.89 -3.78 -15.03
CA MET A 368 -11.03 -4.85 -15.54
C MET A 368 -9.68 -4.29 -15.95
N SER A 369 -8.59 -4.99 -15.61
CA SER A 369 -7.28 -4.77 -16.23
C SER A 369 -7.27 -5.24 -17.69
N GLN A 370 -6.23 -4.85 -18.45
CA GLN A 370 -6.01 -5.32 -19.82
C GLN A 370 -6.03 -6.86 -19.91
N GLU A 371 -5.29 -7.54 -19.02
CA GLU A 371 -5.22 -9.00 -18.97
C GLU A 371 -6.57 -9.65 -18.61
N GLN A 372 -7.30 -9.06 -17.66
CA GLN A 372 -8.62 -9.57 -17.26
C GLN A 372 -9.63 -9.47 -18.41
N LEU A 373 -9.65 -8.34 -19.12
CA LEU A 373 -10.53 -8.15 -20.27
C LEU A 373 -10.14 -9.07 -21.43
N GLU A 374 -8.84 -9.25 -21.71
CA GLU A 374 -8.36 -10.19 -22.72
C GLU A 374 -8.80 -11.62 -22.41
N HIS A 375 -8.55 -12.10 -21.19
CA HIS A 375 -8.97 -13.43 -20.76
C HIS A 375 -10.48 -13.62 -20.81
N PHE A 376 -11.24 -12.59 -20.42
CA PHE A 376 -12.69 -12.60 -20.54
C PHE A 376 -13.11 -12.77 -22.00
N LEU A 377 -12.59 -11.95 -22.92
CA LEU A 377 -12.92 -12.00 -24.35
C LEU A 377 -12.54 -13.34 -24.99
N VAL A 378 -11.35 -13.87 -24.70
CA VAL A 378 -10.92 -15.20 -25.19
C VAL A 378 -11.88 -16.30 -24.72
N ARG A 379 -12.35 -16.24 -23.46
CA ARG A 379 -13.37 -17.18 -22.97
C ARG A 379 -14.69 -17.01 -23.70
N GLN A 380 -15.14 -15.77 -23.95
CA GLN A 380 -16.37 -15.50 -24.68
C GLN A 380 -16.30 -15.96 -26.14
N ILE A 381 -15.14 -15.84 -26.79
CA ILE A 381 -14.92 -16.30 -28.18
C ILE A 381 -15.02 -17.83 -28.28
N LYS A 382 -14.51 -18.55 -27.27
CA LYS A 382 -14.54 -20.02 -27.23
C LYS A 382 -15.89 -20.59 -26.82
N LEU A 383 -16.81 -19.77 -26.31
CA LEU A 383 -18.09 -20.21 -25.78
C LEU A 383 -19.07 -20.55 -26.91
N GLU A 384 -19.62 -21.77 -26.91
CA GLU A 384 -20.46 -22.28 -28.01
C GLU A 384 -21.68 -21.41 -28.30
N ARG A 385 -22.32 -20.86 -27.26
CA ARG A 385 -23.49 -19.96 -27.39
C ARG A 385 -23.17 -18.69 -28.20
N ASN A 386 -21.92 -18.25 -28.21
CA ASN A 386 -21.47 -17.05 -28.91
C ASN A 386 -21.05 -17.31 -30.36
N GLN A 387 -20.98 -18.57 -30.82
CA GLN A 387 -20.54 -18.91 -32.19
C GLN A 387 -21.31 -18.16 -33.28
N LYS A 388 -22.60 -17.89 -33.06
CA LYS A 388 -23.47 -17.16 -34.01
C LYS A 388 -23.16 -15.66 -34.09
N TYR A 389 -22.44 -15.12 -33.11
CA TYR A 389 -22.22 -13.68 -32.92
C TYR A 389 -20.74 -13.29 -32.83
N LEU A 390 -19.80 -14.22 -33.07
CA LEU A 390 -18.35 -13.98 -32.90
C LEU A 390 -17.84 -12.73 -33.64
N SER A 391 -18.29 -12.53 -34.89
CA SER A 391 -17.90 -11.37 -35.70
C SER A 391 -18.36 -10.03 -35.11
N MET A 392 -19.31 -10.06 -34.17
CA MET A 392 -19.90 -8.88 -33.54
C MET A 392 -19.26 -8.56 -32.19
N ILE A 393 -18.38 -9.42 -31.64
CA ILE A 393 -17.70 -9.18 -30.36
C ILE A 393 -16.93 -7.85 -30.38
N PRO A 394 -16.07 -7.55 -31.38
CA PRO A 394 -15.33 -6.29 -31.41
C PRO A 394 -16.25 -5.07 -31.58
N GLU A 395 -17.31 -5.19 -32.39
CA GLU A 395 -18.30 -4.11 -32.56
C GLU A 395 -19.09 -3.86 -31.28
N PHE A 396 -19.43 -4.92 -30.53
CA PHE A 396 -20.17 -4.82 -29.28
C PHE A 396 -19.34 -4.17 -28.18
N ILE A 397 -18.04 -4.50 -28.07
CA ILE A 397 -17.14 -3.82 -27.13
C ILE A 397 -16.97 -2.34 -27.50
N LYS A 398 -16.80 -2.01 -28.79
CA LYS A 398 -16.77 -0.62 -29.27
C LYS A 398 -18.07 0.12 -28.91
N TYR A 399 -19.22 -0.55 -29.01
CA TYR A 399 -20.51 -0.02 -28.58
C TYR A 399 -20.55 0.24 -27.06
N LEU A 400 -20.17 -0.73 -26.23
CA LEU A 400 -20.12 -0.59 -24.77
C LEU A 400 -19.23 0.56 -24.33
N TYR A 401 -18.05 0.71 -24.94
CA TYR A 401 -17.15 1.85 -24.69
C TYR A 401 -17.78 3.19 -25.12
N ALA A 402 -18.53 3.22 -26.23
CA ALA A 402 -19.17 4.43 -26.72
C ALA A 402 -20.28 4.94 -25.80
N ILE A 403 -21.06 4.04 -25.18
CA ILE A 403 -22.17 4.38 -24.29
C ILE A 403 -21.76 4.50 -22.81
N MET A 404 -20.52 4.13 -22.46
CA MET A 404 -20.00 4.20 -21.10
C MET A 404 -19.98 5.64 -20.55
N PRO A 405 -20.51 5.87 -19.33
CA PRO A 405 -20.35 7.15 -18.65
C PRO A 405 -18.92 7.32 -18.13
N ASP A 406 -18.35 8.51 -18.29
CA ASP A 406 -17.02 8.88 -17.81
C ASP A 406 -15.88 7.93 -18.21
N ARG A 407 -15.58 7.86 -19.51
CA ARG A 407 -14.55 6.99 -20.11
C ARG A 407 -13.13 7.17 -19.55
N LYS A 408 -12.86 8.29 -18.87
CA LYS A 408 -11.55 8.55 -18.23
C LYS A 408 -11.33 7.71 -16.97
N SER A 409 -12.38 7.12 -16.45
CA SER A 409 -12.39 6.35 -15.21
C SER A 409 -12.20 4.85 -15.41
N MET A 410 -11.90 4.42 -16.64
CA MET A 410 -11.57 3.05 -17.00
C MET A 410 -10.10 2.77 -16.68
N MET A 411 -9.81 1.58 -16.14
CA MET A 411 -8.44 1.16 -15.79
C MET A 411 -7.54 0.97 -17.02
N ILE A 412 -8.13 0.71 -18.19
CA ILE A 412 -7.45 0.48 -19.47
C ILE A 412 -7.43 1.78 -20.27
N SER A 413 -6.27 2.11 -20.85
CA SER A 413 -6.15 3.25 -21.76
C SER A 413 -6.82 3.00 -23.12
N VAL A 414 -7.08 4.07 -23.87
CA VAL A 414 -7.72 3.96 -25.21
C VAL A 414 -6.85 3.18 -26.20
N ASP A 415 -5.53 3.33 -26.09
CA ASP A 415 -4.57 2.66 -26.96
C ASP A 415 -4.52 1.15 -26.65
N GLU A 416 -4.46 0.79 -25.37
CA GLU A 416 -4.54 -0.61 -24.91
C GLU A 416 -5.86 -1.28 -25.29
N LEU A 417 -7.00 -0.58 -25.16
CA LEU A 417 -8.30 -1.10 -25.58
C LEU A 417 -8.34 -1.32 -27.10
N SER A 418 -7.70 -0.46 -27.88
CA SER A 418 -7.63 -0.59 -29.34
C SER A 418 -6.79 -1.81 -29.74
N GLU A 419 -5.64 -2.02 -29.09
CA GLU A 419 -4.81 -3.21 -29.28
C GLU A 419 -5.56 -4.50 -28.92
N LEU A 420 -6.29 -4.51 -27.80
CA LEU A 420 -7.14 -5.63 -27.40
C LEU A 420 -8.23 -5.94 -28.45
N MET A 421 -8.79 -4.93 -29.10
CA MET A 421 -9.79 -5.11 -30.16
C MET A 421 -9.18 -5.72 -31.42
N GLU A 422 -8.00 -5.27 -31.82
CA GLU A 422 -7.27 -5.87 -32.95
C GLU A 422 -6.92 -7.34 -32.68
N ASN A 423 -6.42 -7.63 -31.47
CA ASN A 423 -6.13 -9.00 -31.05
C ASN A 423 -7.39 -9.88 -31.01
N SER A 424 -8.51 -9.33 -30.52
CA SER A 424 -9.80 -10.02 -30.49
C SER A 424 -10.33 -10.29 -31.90
N GLU A 425 -10.17 -9.37 -32.85
CA GLU A 425 -10.53 -9.55 -34.26
C GLU A 425 -9.73 -10.70 -34.90
N ILE A 426 -8.43 -10.79 -34.59
CA ILE A 426 -7.56 -11.90 -35.03
C ILE A 426 -8.04 -13.23 -34.44
N GLU A 427 -8.33 -13.27 -33.15
CA GLU A 427 -8.73 -14.51 -32.47
C GLU A 427 -10.11 -15.01 -32.92
N VAL A 428 -11.07 -14.09 -33.12
CA VAL A 428 -12.36 -14.39 -33.77
C VAL A 428 -12.15 -14.98 -35.17
N ALA A 429 -11.24 -14.41 -35.96
CA ALA A 429 -10.95 -14.90 -37.30
C ALA A 429 -10.32 -16.30 -37.31
N LYS A 430 -9.48 -16.64 -36.33
CA LYS A 430 -8.96 -18.02 -36.15
C LYS A 430 -10.08 -18.99 -35.81
N GLN A 431 -10.90 -18.66 -34.81
CA GLN A 431 -12.00 -19.51 -34.35
C GLN A 431 -13.02 -19.80 -35.47
N LEU A 432 -13.35 -18.79 -36.30
CA LEU A 432 -14.24 -18.97 -37.46
C LEU A 432 -13.64 -19.84 -38.57
N ARG A 433 -12.30 -19.91 -38.66
CA ARG A 433 -11.58 -20.79 -39.61
C ARG A 433 -11.41 -22.22 -39.10
N GLY A 434 -11.80 -22.51 -37.86
CA GLY A 434 -11.66 -23.83 -37.25
C GLY A 434 -10.22 -24.20 -36.89
N GLN A 435 -9.35 -23.20 -36.69
CA GLN A 435 -8.01 -23.32 -36.12
C GLN A 435 -8.07 -22.90 -34.66
#